data_AF-A0A9Q4CSV3-F1
#
_entry.id   AF-A0A9Q4CSV3-F1
#
_cell.length_a   1.000
_cell.length_b   1.000
_cell.length_c   1.000
_cell.angle_alpha   90.00
_cell.angle_beta   90.00
_cell.angle_gamma   90.00
#
_symmetry.space_group_name_H-M   'P 1'
#
loop_
_entity.id
_entity.type
_entity.pdbx_description
1 polymer ?
#
loop_
_entity_poly.entity_id
_entity_poly.type
_entity_poly.pdbx_seq_one_letter_code
_entity_poly.pdbx_strand_id
1 'polypeptide(L)'
;MKGSPRVAFITSAAKGLGHATVRCLLAAGYDVCFTYGQSRAEAEALVTEGEQRGRRVFAQSVDLMNREATLAAVDGAMERFGRIDVFVHNFGPYVFERIALAEYDDEQWARMMTGNLENFFWIYRRVISGMRERGFGRIVTMGYDGAEVAAGWRFRAPYAAAKAGLASLTKSIAREERQNGITANMVCPGDVRGDNKGRLISEVKNPDDLLGRPPVGEDVARVIVFLCAEDSGQVNGTVTEVTGGYDILAYDDGKDVLDENCQYRVGDTVHVIPWGTTAHVVDVIQVKNRNLMYVVQNRLQQGQFTAYQLAHPRGE
;
A
#
# COMPACT_ATOMS: atom_id res chain seq x y z
N MET A 1 36.07 -0.50 2.58
CA MET A 1 35.44 0.71 3.13
C MET A 1 33.95 0.41 3.26
N LYS A 2 33.36 0.46 4.46
CA LYS A 2 31.89 0.42 4.57
C LYS A 2 31.37 1.65 3.81
N GLY A 3 30.74 1.42 2.66
CA GLY A 3 30.30 2.49 1.75
C GLY A 3 29.31 3.43 2.42
N SER A 4 29.13 4.62 1.85
CA SER A 4 28.07 5.54 2.28
C SER A 4 26.70 4.83 2.27
N PRO A 5 25.79 5.15 3.21
CA PRO A 5 24.45 4.58 3.21
C PRO A 5 23.77 4.74 1.84
N ARG A 6 23.02 3.71 1.43
CA ARG A 6 22.17 3.80 0.24
C ARG A 6 21.03 4.77 0.50
N VAL A 7 20.59 5.42 -0.57
CA VAL A 7 19.57 6.48 -0.48
C VAL A 7 18.27 6.02 -1.12
N ALA A 8 17.18 6.11 -0.39
CA ALA A 8 15.83 5.82 -0.89
C ALA A 8 15.04 7.09 -1.16
N PHE A 9 14.42 7.18 -2.35
CA PHE A 9 13.44 8.20 -2.69
C PHE A 9 12.03 7.59 -2.69
N ILE A 10 11.12 8.14 -1.89
CA ILE A 10 9.77 7.59 -1.69
C ILE A 10 8.73 8.68 -1.94
N THR A 11 7.78 8.42 -2.84
CA THR A 11 6.73 9.41 -3.14
C THR A 11 5.57 9.35 -2.13
N SER A 12 5.09 10.52 -1.68
CA SER A 12 3.92 10.67 -0.81
C SER A 12 3.97 9.83 0.49
N ALA A 13 5.02 10.02 1.30
CA ALA A 13 5.38 9.11 2.39
C ALA A 13 5.22 9.67 3.82
N ALA A 14 4.69 10.88 4.00
CA ALA A 14 4.49 11.43 5.35
C ALA A 14 3.42 10.69 6.17
N LYS A 15 2.50 9.96 5.53
CA LYS A 15 1.43 9.19 6.18
C LYS A 15 1.28 7.81 5.55
N GLY A 16 0.46 6.98 6.19
CA GLY A 16 0.01 5.70 5.64
C GLY A 16 1.16 4.72 5.35
N LEU A 17 1.03 3.93 4.28
CA LEU A 17 2.01 2.89 3.93
C LEU A 17 3.41 3.45 3.67
N GLY A 18 3.49 4.65 3.07
CA GLY A 18 4.76 5.34 2.85
C GLY A 18 5.46 5.70 4.17
N HIS A 19 4.71 6.09 5.21
CA HIS A 19 5.28 6.39 6.54
C HIS A 19 5.91 5.15 7.17
N ALA A 20 5.18 4.01 7.16
CA ALA A 20 5.74 2.74 7.63
C ALA A 20 6.98 2.32 6.81
N THR A 21 6.96 2.55 5.49
CA THR A 21 8.08 2.27 4.58
C THR A 21 9.32 3.09 4.92
N VAL A 22 9.17 4.40 5.15
CA VAL A 22 10.28 5.28 5.58
C VAL A 22 10.88 4.76 6.89
N ARG A 23 10.05 4.50 7.91
CA ARG A 23 10.53 4.03 9.22
C ARG A 23 11.30 2.71 9.11
N CYS A 24 10.83 1.78 8.29
CA CYS A 24 11.49 0.49 8.09
C CYS A 24 12.81 0.62 7.30
N LEU A 25 12.86 1.48 6.27
CA LEU A 25 14.10 1.74 5.53
C LEU A 25 15.15 2.44 6.38
N LEU A 26 14.75 3.40 7.22
CA LEU A 26 15.64 4.03 8.20
C LEU A 26 16.22 3.00 9.18
N ALA A 27 15.37 2.10 9.69
CA ALA A 27 15.81 1.01 10.57
C ALA A 27 16.75 0.01 9.86
N ALA A 28 16.57 -0.20 8.55
CA ALA A 28 17.45 -1.01 7.72
C ALA A 28 18.76 -0.29 7.30
N GLY A 29 18.97 0.96 7.73
CA GLY A 29 20.22 1.69 7.52
C GLY A 29 20.27 2.54 6.23
N TYR A 30 19.14 2.77 5.58
CA TYR A 30 19.07 3.68 4.43
C TYR A 30 18.98 5.14 4.90
N ASP A 31 19.59 6.03 4.12
CA ASP A 31 19.22 7.44 4.11
C ASP A 31 17.93 7.60 3.28
N VAL A 32 17.05 8.52 3.65
CA VAL A 32 15.72 8.61 3.02
C VAL A 32 15.38 10.04 2.61
N CYS A 33 15.01 10.21 1.35
CA CYS A 33 14.29 11.37 0.86
C CYS A 33 12.85 10.97 0.57
N PHE A 34 11.88 11.77 1.00
CA PHE A 34 10.48 11.50 0.66
C PHE A 34 9.70 12.78 0.36
N THR A 35 8.64 12.64 -0.43
CA THR A 35 7.73 13.74 -0.72
C THR A 35 6.44 13.64 0.09
N TYR A 36 5.76 14.77 0.27
CA TYR A 36 4.44 14.85 0.86
C TYR A 36 3.62 15.96 0.20
N GLY A 37 2.28 15.89 0.32
CA GLY A 37 1.39 16.96 -0.12
C GLY A 37 1.19 18.00 1.00
N GLN A 38 0.22 17.75 1.86
CA GLN A 38 -0.21 18.70 2.91
C GLN A 38 0.18 18.28 4.34
N SER A 39 0.88 17.15 4.51
CA SER A 39 1.21 16.55 5.81
C SER A 39 2.55 17.01 6.38
N ARG A 40 2.73 18.33 6.54
CA ARG A 40 4.00 18.92 6.96
C ARG A 40 4.42 18.46 8.36
N ALA A 41 3.51 18.46 9.33
CA ALA A 41 3.83 18.11 10.71
C ALA A 41 4.29 16.64 10.83
N GLU A 42 3.63 15.73 10.13
CA GLU A 42 4.01 14.31 10.11
C GLU A 42 5.34 14.10 9.37
N ALA A 43 5.59 14.87 8.31
CA ALA A 43 6.88 14.85 7.62
C ALA A 43 8.04 15.32 8.52
N GLU A 44 7.87 16.43 9.24
CA GLU A 44 8.88 16.98 10.16
C GLU A 44 9.15 16.03 11.35
N ALA A 45 8.11 15.38 11.87
CA ALA A 45 8.26 14.35 12.90
C ALA A 45 9.08 13.15 12.41
N LEU A 46 8.83 12.71 11.19
CA LEU A 46 9.53 11.57 10.58
C LEU A 46 11.00 11.89 10.24
N VAL A 47 11.29 13.14 9.84
CA VAL A 47 12.67 13.65 9.71
C VAL A 47 13.39 13.58 11.05
N THR A 48 12.77 14.11 12.11
CA THR A 48 13.32 14.10 13.47
C THR A 48 13.60 12.67 13.96
N GLU A 49 12.67 11.74 13.75
CA GLU A 49 12.84 10.31 14.09
C GLU A 49 14.05 9.69 13.38
N GLY A 50 14.25 9.99 12.10
CA GLY A 50 15.39 9.47 11.35
C GLY A 50 16.73 10.07 11.76
N GLU A 51 16.77 11.37 12.05
CA GLU A 51 17.97 12.03 12.57
C GLU A 51 18.40 11.45 13.92
N GLN A 52 17.44 11.16 14.81
CA GLN A 52 17.70 10.47 16.08
C GLN A 52 18.29 9.07 15.90
N ARG A 53 18.08 8.43 14.74
CA ARG A 53 18.68 7.14 14.36
C ARG A 53 20.03 7.28 13.64
N GLY A 54 20.57 8.49 13.54
CA GLY A 54 21.81 8.78 12.83
C GLY A 54 21.71 8.57 11.32
N ARG A 55 20.52 8.74 10.74
CA ARG A 55 20.28 8.70 9.29
C ARG A 55 20.03 10.10 8.75
N ARG A 56 20.39 10.34 7.50
CA ARG A 56 20.00 11.58 6.81
C ARG A 56 18.59 11.41 6.28
N VAL A 57 17.72 12.36 6.62
CA VAL A 57 16.34 12.39 6.15
C VAL A 57 16.00 13.75 5.57
N PHE A 58 15.33 13.75 4.42
CA PHE A 58 14.83 14.96 3.80
C PHE A 58 13.38 14.76 3.37
N ALA A 59 12.53 15.72 3.71
CA ALA A 59 11.14 15.74 3.31
C ALA A 59 10.86 16.97 2.45
N GLN A 60 10.13 16.80 1.34
CA GLN A 60 9.75 17.92 0.47
C GLN A 60 8.26 17.92 0.18
N SER A 61 7.64 19.09 0.35
CA SER A 61 6.27 19.33 -0.10
C SER A 61 6.24 19.40 -1.63
N VAL A 62 5.43 18.57 -2.28
CA VAL A 62 5.35 18.47 -3.74
C VAL A 62 3.93 18.13 -4.17
N ASP A 63 3.40 18.88 -5.12
CA ASP A 63 2.27 18.41 -5.92
C ASP A 63 2.77 17.44 -6.99
N LEU A 64 2.53 16.15 -6.77
CA LEU A 64 2.98 15.09 -7.67
C LEU A 64 2.12 14.97 -8.94
N MET A 65 1.04 15.74 -9.07
CA MET A 65 0.34 15.91 -10.34
C MET A 65 1.07 16.90 -11.27
N ASN A 66 1.96 17.73 -10.72
CA ASN A 66 2.78 18.65 -11.50
C ASN A 66 4.12 18.01 -11.87
N ARG A 67 4.37 17.85 -13.17
CA ARG A 67 5.59 17.23 -13.69
C ARG A 67 6.86 17.98 -13.30
N GLU A 68 6.87 19.31 -13.43
CA GLU A 68 8.06 20.12 -13.15
C GLU A 68 8.41 20.11 -11.65
N ALA A 69 7.40 20.25 -10.79
CA ALA A 69 7.56 20.17 -9.34
C ALA A 69 8.06 18.77 -8.92
N THR A 70 7.54 17.71 -9.55
CA THR A 70 8.00 16.34 -9.33
C THR A 70 9.49 16.19 -9.67
N LEU A 71 9.91 16.65 -10.85
CA LEU A 71 11.30 16.56 -11.29
C LEU A 71 12.23 17.40 -10.41
N ALA A 72 11.83 18.61 -10.03
CA ALA A 72 12.58 19.46 -9.10
C ALA A 72 12.80 18.80 -7.74
N ALA A 73 11.84 18.00 -7.26
CA ALA A 73 11.99 17.26 -6.02
C ALA A 73 12.98 16.08 -6.12
N VAL A 74 13.00 15.38 -7.25
CA VAL A 74 14.01 14.34 -7.52
C VAL A 74 15.40 14.97 -7.59
N ASP A 75 15.52 16.14 -8.22
CA ASP A 75 16.78 16.87 -8.35
C ASP A 75 17.27 17.37 -6.99
N GLY A 76 16.39 17.96 -6.18
CA GLY A 76 16.70 18.38 -4.82
C GLY A 76 17.14 17.22 -3.91
N ALA A 77 16.64 16.00 -4.16
CA ALA A 77 17.12 14.79 -3.50
C ALA A 77 18.53 14.39 -3.98
N MET A 78 18.77 14.39 -5.30
CA MET A 78 20.10 14.09 -5.84
C MET A 78 21.16 15.09 -5.38
N GLU A 79 20.83 16.39 -5.31
CA GLU A 79 21.75 17.44 -4.81
C GLU A 79 22.14 17.22 -3.34
N ARG A 80 21.19 16.83 -2.49
CA ARG A 80 21.43 16.65 -1.04
C ARG A 80 22.17 15.36 -0.72
N PHE A 81 21.86 14.29 -1.44
CA PHE A 81 22.36 12.95 -1.11
C PHE A 81 23.46 12.46 -2.06
N GLY A 82 23.60 13.06 -3.24
CA GLY A 82 24.53 12.69 -4.31
C GLY A 82 24.09 11.47 -5.12
N ARG A 83 23.02 10.77 -4.71
CA ARG A 83 22.57 9.50 -5.29
C ARG A 83 21.13 9.18 -4.91
N ILE A 84 20.48 8.34 -5.72
CA ILE A 84 19.23 7.64 -5.41
C ILE A 84 19.42 6.19 -5.83
N ASP A 85 19.44 5.26 -4.88
CA ASP A 85 19.66 3.83 -5.12
C ASP A 85 18.37 3.04 -5.07
N VAL A 86 17.40 3.52 -4.30
CA VAL A 86 16.08 2.93 -4.15
C VAL A 86 15.05 3.98 -4.57
N PHE A 87 14.11 3.59 -5.45
CA PHE A 87 12.95 4.39 -5.80
C PHE A 87 11.68 3.61 -5.46
N VAL A 88 10.92 4.08 -4.47
CA VAL A 88 9.62 3.53 -4.11
C VAL A 88 8.52 4.47 -4.61
N HIS A 89 7.83 4.06 -5.66
CA HIS A 89 6.67 4.77 -6.19
C HIS A 89 5.42 4.40 -5.40
N ASN A 90 5.22 5.12 -4.29
CA ASN A 90 4.10 4.94 -3.37
C ASN A 90 2.92 5.88 -3.64
N PHE A 91 3.16 7.01 -4.29
CA PHE A 91 2.11 7.92 -4.73
C PHE A 91 1.18 7.29 -5.76
N GLY A 92 -0.10 7.62 -5.65
CA GLY A 92 -1.14 7.21 -6.55
C GLY A 92 -2.49 7.66 -5.99
N PRO A 93 -3.19 8.60 -6.65
CA PRO A 93 -4.51 8.99 -6.19
C PRO A 93 -5.47 7.80 -6.32
N TYR A 94 -6.41 7.70 -5.38
CA TYR A 94 -7.46 6.70 -5.35
C TYR A 94 -8.79 7.43 -5.10
N VAL A 95 -9.84 7.00 -5.78
CA VAL A 95 -11.21 7.51 -5.55
C VAL A 95 -11.93 6.49 -4.68
N PHE A 96 -12.35 6.90 -3.48
CA PHE A 96 -13.06 6.02 -2.54
C PHE A 96 -14.54 5.85 -2.88
N GLU A 97 -15.12 6.80 -3.61
CA GLU A 97 -16.49 6.71 -4.10
C GLU A 97 -16.63 5.62 -5.16
N ARG A 98 -17.76 4.91 -5.16
CA ARG A 98 -18.10 3.93 -6.20
C ARG A 98 -18.65 4.66 -7.43
N ILE A 99 -17.81 4.86 -8.44
CA ILE A 99 -18.15 5.56 -9.69
C ILE A 99 -18.06 4.57 -10.85
N ALA A 100 -19.13 4.43 -11.64
CA ALA A 100 -19.07 3.60 -12.84
C ALA A 100 -18.15 4.26 -13.89
N LEU A 101 -17.46 3.47 -14.73
CA LEU A 101 -16.50 4.04 -15.69
C LEU A 101 -17.12 5.12 -16.59
N ALA A 102 -18.38 4.94 -17.00
CA ALA A 102 -19.10 5.90 -17.85
C ALA A 102 -19.44 7.23 -17.15
N GLU A 103 -19.28 7.31 -15.83
CA GLU A 103 -19.57 8.50 -15.01
C GLU A 103 -18.30 9.27 -14.64
N TYR A 104 -17.11 8.74 -14.96
CA TYR A 104 -15.87 9.48 -14.80
C TYR A 104 -15.83 10.63 -15.81
N ASP A 105 -15.54 11.83 -15.33
CA ASP A 105 -15.17 12.93 -16.21
C ASP A 105 -13.70 12.82 -16.67
N ASP A 106 -13.33 13.61 -17.68
CA ASP A 106 -11.99 13.61 -18.26
C ASP A 106 -10.91 14.00 -17.24
N GLU A 107 -11.23 14.86 -16.27
CA GLU A 107 -10.28 15.31 -15.23
C GLU A 107 -10.00 14.19 -14.22
N GLN A 108 -11.04 13.49 -13.77
CA GLN A 108 -10.93 12.35 -12.88
C GLN A 108 -10.16 11.21 -13.55
N TRP A 109 -10.44 10.93 -14.83
CA TRP A 109 -9.68 9.96 -15.63
C TRP A 109 -8.19 10.37 -15.72
N ALA A 110 -7.92 11.60 -16.17
CA ALA A 110 -6.56 12.11 -16.31
C ALA A 110 -5.81 12.07 -14.98
N ARG A 111 -6.46 12.45 -13.87
CA ARG A 111 -5.88 12.40 -12.54
C ARG A 111 -5.46 10.98 -12.13
N MET A 112 -6.28 9.98 -12.42
CA MET A 112 -5.94 8.57 -12.14
C MET A 112 -4.75 8.11 -12.97
N MET A 113 -4.73 8.41 -14.28
CA MET A 113 -3.66 8.02 -15.18
C MET A 113 -2.34 8.73 -14.87
N THR A 114 -2.38 10.05 -14.72
CA THR A 114 -1.20 10.86 -14.42
C THR A 114 -0.59 10.46 -13.08
N GLY A 115 -1.41 10.34 -12.03
CA GLY A 115 -0.86 10.04 -10.70
C GLY A 115 -0.37 8.60 -10.53
N ASN A 116 -1.04 7.61 -11.13
CA ASN A 116 -0.71 6.20 -10.92
C ASN A 116 0.24 5.62 -11.98
N LEU A 117 0.41 6.26 -13.15
CA LEU A 117 1.23 5.72 -14.24
C LEU A 117 2.24 6.74 -14.78
N GLU A 118 1.80 7.93 -15.20
CA GLU A 118 2.70 8.89 -15.86
C GLU A 118 3.73 9.49 -14.89
N ASN A 119 3.32 9.79 -13.66
CA ASN A 119 4.21 10.30 -12.62
C ASN A 119 5.40 9.35 -12.35
N PHE A 120 5.15 8.04 -12.35
CA PHE A 120 6.21 7.03 -12.25
C PHE A 120 7.21 7.19 -13.39
N PHE A 121 6.74 7.32 -14.63
CA PHE A 121 7.59 7.45 -15.80
C PHE A 121 8.49 8.70 -15.73
N TRP A 122 7.95 9.83 -15.24
CA TRP A 122 8.74 11.06 -15.07
C TRP A 122 9.92 10.85 -14.14
N ILE A 123 9.68 10.23 -12.97
CA ILE A 123 10.70 9.99 -11.97
C ILE A 123 11.68 8.90 -12.44
N TYR A 124 11.18 7.81 -13.02
CA TYR A 124 11.99 6.71 -13.55
C TYR A 124 13.06 7.22 -14.52
N ARG A 125 12.66 8.02 -15.53
CA ARG A 125 13.61 8.60 -16.50
C ARG A 125 14.67 9.47 -15.83
N ARG A 126 14.35 10.11 -14.70
CA ARG A 126 15.27 11.00 -13.99
C ARG A 126 16.29 10.25 -13.14
N VAL A 127 15.91 9.12 -12.53
CA VAL A 127 16.78 8.37 -11.61
C VAL A 127 17.61 7.28 -12.28
N ILE A 128 17.15 6.76 -13.44
CA ILE A 128 17.70 5.52 -14.01
C ILE A 128 19.15 5.65 -14.47
N SER A 129 19.57 6.79 -15.02
CA SER A 129 20.94 6.99 -15.50
C SER A 129 21.95 6.82 -14.37
N GLY A 130 21.71 7.45 -13.22
CA GLY A 130 22.57 7.30 -12.05
C GLY A 130 22.60 5.88 -11.52
N MET A 131 21.46 5.17 -11.51
CA MET A 131 21.43 3.76 -11.10
C MET A 131 22.29 2.89 -12.03
N ARG A 132 22.21 3.10 -13.35
CA ARG A 132 23.03 2.40 -14.35
C ARG A 132 24.52 2.67 -14.17
N GLU A 133 24.90 3.95 -13.98
CA GLU A 133 26.30 4.33 -13.73
C GLU A 133 26.89 3.63 -12.50
N ARG A 134 26.07 3.40 -11.46
CA ARG A 134 26.49 2.70 -10.24
C ARG A 134 26.40 1.18 -10.32
N GLY A 135 25.80 0.62 -11.38
CA GLY A 135 25.49 -0.81 -11.48
C GLY A 135 24.55 -1.31 -10.39
N PHE A 136 23.73 -0.43 -9.80
CA PHE A 136 22.82 -0.76 -8.70
C PHE A 136 21.58 0.12 -8.72
N GLY A 137 20.42 -0.51 -8.61
CA GLY A 137 19.14 0.18 -8.38
C GLY A 137 18.07 -0.78 -7.90
N ARG A 138 17.13 -0.28 -7.10
CA ARG A 138 15.94 -1.00 -6.66
C ARG A 138 14.72 -0.13 -6.87
N ILE A 139 13.82 -0.56 -7.75
CA ILE A 139 12.57 0.13 -8.04
C ILE A 139 11.45 -0.72 -7.46
N VAL A 140 10.61 -0.08 -6.64
CA VAL A 140 9.43 -0.72 -6.06
C VAL A 140 8.20 0.12 -6.39
N THR A 141 7.20 -0.49 -7.01
CA THR A 141 5.92 0.16 -7.32
C THR A 141 4.81 -0.40 -6.45
N MET A 142 3.81 0.44 -6.13
CA MET A 142 2.64 0.00 -5.36
C MET A 142 1.50 -0.38 -6.32
N GLY A 143 0.97 -1.58 -6.18
CA GLY A 143 -0.15 -2.12 -6.94
C GLY A 143 -1.41 -2.29 -6.10
N TYR A 144 -2.29 -3.17 -6.57
CA TYR A 144 -3.46 -3.67 -5.86
C TYR A 144 -3.57 -5.19 -6.04
N ASP A 145 -4.37 -5.83 -5.21
CA ASP A 145 -4.66 -7.26 -5.31
C ASP A 145 -5.17 -7.64 -6.71
N GLY A 146 -4.60 -8.66 -7.35
CA GLY A 146 -4.96 -9.03 -8.72
C GLY A 146 -4.38 -8.16 -9.85
N ALA A 147 -3.53 -7.17 -9.54
CA ALA A 147 -2.86 -6.35 -10.56
C ALA A 147 -2.01 -7.17 -11.56
N GLU A 148 -1.44 -8.30 -11.11
CA GLU A 148 -0.63 -9.18 -11.94
C GLU A 148 -1.39 -9.74 -13.14
N VAL A 149 -2.66 -10.11 -12.93
CA VAL A 149 -3.53 -10.72 -13.94
C VAL A 149 -4.46 -9.70 -14.59
N ALA A 150 -4.22 -8.40 -14.34
CA ALA A 150 -5.07 -7.30 -14.78
C ALA A 150 -6.55 -7.52 -14.41
N ALA A 151 -6.79 -7.96 -13.17
CA ALA A 151 -8.13 -8.22 -12.68
C ALA A 151 -9.02 -6.97 -12.81
N GLY A 152 -10.27 -7.17 -13.25
CA GLY A 152 -11.23 -6.07 -13.30
C GLY A 152 -11.61 -5.64 -11.88
N TRP A 153 -11.64 -4.33 -11.62
CA TRP A 153 -12.13 -3.78 -10.36
C TRP A 153 -13.33 -2.88 -10.62
N ARG A 154 -14.52 -3.41 -10.32
CA ARG A 154 -15.78 -2.68 -10.48
C ARG A 154 -15.70 -1.33 -9.75
N PHE A 155 -16.22 -0.28 -10.37
CA PHE A 155 -16.21 1.09 -9.83
C PHE A 155 -14.82 1.71 -9.54
N ARG A 156 -13.73 1.04 -9.93
CA ARG A 156 -12.34 1.50 -9.78
C ARG A 156 -11.55 1.33 -11.08
N ALA A 157 -12.25 1.26 -12.22
CA ALA A 157 -11.67 0.89 -13.50
C ALA A 157 -10.46 1.74 -13.92
N PRO A 158 -10.46 3.09 -13.80
CA PRO A 158 -9.28 3.88 -14.16
C PRO A 158 -8.07 3.59 -13.28
N TYR A 159 -8.28 3.38 -11.98
CA TYR A 159 -7.22 3.01 -11.03
C TYR A 159 -6.65 1.62 -11.35
N ALA A 160 -7.52 0.62 -11.54
CA ALA A 160 -7.11 -0.74 -11.89
C ALA A 160 -6.37 -0.77 -13.24
N ALA A 161 -6.84 -0.03 -14.25
CA ALA A 161 -6.18 0.11 -15.55
C ALA A 161 -4.77 0.70 -15.40
N ALA A 162 -4.63 1.81 -14.68
CA ALA A 162 -3.33 2.45 -14.46
C ALA A 162 -2.35 1.52 -13.70
N LYS A 163 -2.83 0.82 -12.65
CA LYS A 163 -1.99 -0.08 -11.85
C LYS A 163 -1.63 -1.39 -12.56
N ALA A 164 -2.52 -1.95 -13.39
CA ALA A 164 -2.18 -3.08 -14.25
C ALA A 164 -1.16 -2.66 -15.33
N GLY A 165 -1.31 -1.47 -15.90
CA GLY A 165 -0.30 -0.87 -16.77
C GLY A 165 1.05 -0.70 -16.06
N LEU A 166 1.03 -0.23 -14.81
CA LEU A 166 2.24 -0.10 -13.99
C LEU A 166 2.87 -1.47 -13.66
N ALA A 167 2.07 -2.53 -13.48
CA ALA A 167 2.57 -3.88 -13.27
C ALA A 167 3.32 -4.39 -14.50
N SER A 168 2.74 -4.17 -15.70
CA SER A 168 3.41 -4.47 -16.97
C SER A 168 4.71 -3.67 -17.12
N LEU A 169 4.67 -2.36 -16.86
CA LEU A 169 5.86 -1.49 -16.93
C LEU A 169 6.96 -1.94 -15.96
N THR A 170 6.59 -2.33 -14.74
CA THR A 170 7.53 -2.85 -13.73
C THR A 170 8.24 -4.11 -14.24
N LYS A 171 7.49 -5.04 -14.84
CA LYS A 171 8.04 -6.27 -15.45
C LYS A 171 8.95 -5.98 -16.66
N SER A 172 8.62 -4.97 -17.46
CA SER A 172 9.44 -4.54 -18.59
C SER A 172 10.78 -3.95 -18.13
N ILE A 173 10.76 -3.04 -17.15
CA ILE A 173 11.97 -2.45 -16.56
C ILE A 173 12.87 -3.53 -15.96
N ALA A 174 12.29 -4.51 -15.26
CA ALA A 174 13.04 -5.63 -14.71
C ALA A 174 13.85 -6.40 -15.78
N ARG A 175 13.30 -6.53 -17.00
CA ARG A 175 13.95 -7.18 -18.14
C ARG A 175 15.01 -6.28 -18.79
N GLU A 176 14.66 -5.02 -19.02
CA GLU A 176 15.53 -4.03 -19.66
C GLU A 176 16.79 -3.74 -18.83
N GLU A 177 16.63 -3.63 -17.51
CA GLU A 177 17.66 -3.15 -16.60
C GLU A 177 18.42 -4.26 -15.85
N ARG A 178 18.08 -5.54 -16.10
CA ARG A 178 18.76 -6.70 -15.47
C ARG A 178 20.28 -6.63 -15.67
N GLN A 179 20.72 -6.28 -16.89
CA GLN A 179 22.14 -6.17 -17.25
C GLN A 179 22.86 -5.02 -16.52
N ASN A 180 22.12 -4.06 -15.98
CA ASN A 180 22.64 -2.90 -15.25
C ASN A 180 22.65 -3.11 -13.73
N GLY A 181 22.34 -4.30 -13.22
CA GLY A 181 22.28 -4.60 -11.78
C GLY A 181 21.07 -3.99 -11.06
N ILE A 182 20.04 -3.62 -11.81
CA ILE A 182 18.83 -2.95 -11.32
C ILE A 182 17.66 -3.93 -11.32
N THR A 183 16.86 -3.90 -10.25
CA THR A 183 15.63 -4.66 -10.16
C THR A 183 14.41 -3.75 -10.11
N ALA A 184 13.29 -4.22 -10.64
CA ALA A 184 11.99 -3.59 -10.52
C ALA A 184 10.95 -4.62 -10.07
N ASN A 185 10.22 -4.33 -9.00
CA ASN A 185 9.18 -5.20 -8.45
C ASN A 185 7.97 -4.37 -8.01
N MET A 186 6.81 -5.02 -7.95
CA MET A 186 5.58 -4.42 -7.45
C MET A 186 5.16 -5.09 -6.14
N VAL A 187 4.65 -4.30 -5.20
CA VAL A 187 4.01 -4.77 -3.97
C VAL A 187 2.54 -4.38 -4.00
N CYS A 188 1.66 -5.33 -3.77
CA CYS A 188 0.21 -5.18 -3.76
C CYS A 188 -0.31 -5.31 -2.33
N PRO A 189 -0.61 -4.19 -1.65
CA PRO A 189 -1.08 -4.22 -0.27
C PRO A 189 -2.45 -4.89 -0.13
N GLY A 190 -2.63 -5.58 0.99
CA GLY A 190 -3.90 -5.94 1.56
C GLY A 190 -4.75 -4.75 2.00
N ASP A 191 -5.89 -5.06 2.60
CA ASP A 191 -6.77 -4.08 3.21
C ASP A 191 -6.23 -3.58 4.56
N VAL A 192 -5.28 -2.64 4.50
CA VAL A 192 -4.73 -1.94 5.65
C VAL A 192 -5.50 -0.64 5.84
N ARG A 193 -6.23 -0.48 6.96
CA ARG A 193 -7.17 0.64 7.15
C ARG A 193 -6.73 1.67 8.19
N GLY A 194 -7.22 2.91 8.01
CA GLY A 194 -7.06 4.01 8.98
C GLY A 194 -5.62 4.19 9.45
N ASP A 195 -5.46 4.39 10.75
CA ASP A 195 -4.15 4.61 11.38
C ASP A 195 -3.22 3.40 11.26
N ASN A 196 -3.74 2.19 11.09
CA ASN A 196 -2.91 0.99 10.92
C ASN A 196 -2.01 1.07 9.67
N LYS A 197 -2.38 1.88 8.67
CA LYS A 197 -1.53 2.12 7.49
C LYS A 197 -0.15 2.65 7.83
N GLY A 198 -0.02 3.45 8.90
CA GLY A 198 1.25 4.04 9.32
C GLY A 198 1.97 3.30 10.45
N ARG A 199 1.32 2.27 11.02
CA ARG A 199 1.79 1.60 12.25
C ARG A 199 2.78 0.48 12.00
N LEU A 200 3.56 0.22 13.03
CA LEU A 200 4.44 -0.92 13.18
C LEU A 200 3.72 -2.07 13.89
N ILE A 201 4.19 -3.29 13.64
CA ILE A 201 3.74 -4.53 14.27
C ILE A 201 3.88 -4.41 15.79
N SER A 202 4.99 -3.86 16.29
CA SER A 202 5.22 -3.65 17.72
C SER A 202 4.17 -2.74 18.38
N GLU A 203 3.53 -1.86 17.61
CA GLU A 203 2.52 -0.93 18.09
C GLU A 203 1.12 -1.57 18.18
N VAL A 204 0.88 -2.67 17.46
CA VAL A 204 -0.42 -3.40 17.45
C VAL A 204 -0.37 -4.77 18.13
N LYS A 205 0.82 -5.33 18.34
CA LYS A 205 0.97 -6.68 18.87
C LYS A 205 0.52 -6.72 20.34
N ASN A 206 -0.51 -7.52 20.60
CA ASN A 206 -0.95 -7.84 21.96
C ASN A 206 -0.68 -9.33 22.24
N PRO A 207 0.14 -9.69 23.25
CA PRO A 207 0.43 -11.08 23.61
C PRO A 207 -0.82 -11.90 23.98
N ASP A 208 -1.87 -11.24 24.47
CA ASP A 208 -3.11 -11.90 24.92
C ASP A 208 -4.14 -12.09 23.77
N ASP A 209 -3.81 -11.65 22.55
CA ASP A 209 -4.70 -11.75 21.39
C ASP A 209 -4.57 -13.12 20.69
N LEU A 210 -5.47 -14.05 21.07
CA LEU A 210 -5.55 -15.40 20.50
C LEU A 210 -5.92 -15.42 19.01
N LEU A 211 -6.41 -14.30 18.45
CA LEU A 211 -6.82 -14.18 17.04
C LEU A 211 -5.74 -13.51 16.16
N GLY A 212 -4.60 -13.13 16.73
CA GLY A 212 -3.52 -12.43 16.03
C GLY A 212 -3.76 -10.93 15.88
N ARG A 213 -2.83 -10.21 15.21
CA ARG A 213 -2.87 -8.73 15.08
C ARG A 213 -3.59 -8.26 13.81
N PRO A 214 -4.09 -7.00 13.75
CA PRO A 214 -4.57 -6.43 12.49
C PRO A 214 -3.43 -6.28 11.46
N PRO A 215 -3.76 -6.19 10.15
CA PRO A 215 -2.79 -5.81 9.14
C PRO A 215 -2.33 -4.36 9.38
N VAL A 216 -1.03 -4.12 9.22
CA VAL A 216 -0.40 -2.80 9.44
C VAL A 216 0.56 -2.44 8.30
N GLY A 217 0.93 -1.17 8.22
CA GLY A 217 1.87 -0.70 7.20
C GLY A 217 3.22 -1.43 7.20
N GLU A 218 3.70 -1.85 8.37
CA GLU A 218 4.94 -2.63 8.45
C GLU A 218 4.88 -3.97 7.70
N ASP A 219 3.71 -4.59 7.54
CA ASP A 219 3.58 -5.83 6.75
C ASP A 219 4.06 -5.63 5.32
N VAL A 220 3.61 -4.54 4.71
CA VAL A 220 3.98 -4.13 3.36
C VAL A 220 5.42 -3.63 3.33
N ALA A 221 5.80 -2.77 4.30
CA ALA A 221 7.12 -2.16 4.35
C ALA A 221 8.25 -3.19 4.47
N ARG A 222 8.05 -4.29 5.19
CA ARG A 222 9.06 -5.36 5.32
C ARG A 222 9.34 -6.06 4.00
N VAL A 223 8.32 -6.24 3.15
CA VAL A 223 8.51 -6.76 1.78
C VAL A 223 9.28 -5.74 0.95
N ILE A 224 8.96 -4.46 1.04
CA ILE A 224 9.70 -3.39 0.34
C ILE A 224 11.17 -3.39 0.77
N VAL A 225 11.48 -3.44 2.08
CA VAL A 225 12.86 -3.48 2.59
C VAL A 225 13.60 -4.72 2.06
N PHE A 226 12.95 -5.89 2.06
CA PHE A 226 13.52 -7.10 1.47
C PHE A 226 13.85 -6.91 -0.01
N LEU A 227 12.92 -6.39 -0.81
CA LEU A 227 13.15 -6.14 -2.24
C LEU A 227 14.25 -5.11 -2.49
N CYS A 228 14.48 -4.18 -1.57
CA CYS A 228 15.51 -3.14 -1.66
C CYS A 228 16.91 -3.61 -1.23
N ALA A 229 17.04 -4.80 -0.63
CA ALA A 229 18.31 -5.32 -0.16
C ALA A 229 19.29 -5.63 -1.31
N GLU A 230 20.58 -5.66 -0.99
CA GLU A 230 21.64 -5.98 -1.97
C GLU A 230 21.43 -7.38 -2.56
N ASP A 231 21.24 -8.37 -1.69
CA ASP A 231 21.21 -9.78 -2.06
C ASP A 231 19.87 -10.24 -2.68
N SER A 232 18.90 -9.34 -2.80
CA SER A 232 17.58 -9.62 -3.39
C SER A 232 17.54 -9.54 -4.92
N GLY A 233 18.71 -9.48 -5.58
CA GLY A 233 18.81 -9.26 -7.03
C GLY A 233 18.11 -10.30 -7.93
N GLN A 234 17.85 -11.52 -7.41
CA GLN A 234 17.09 -12.55 -8.14
C GLN A 234 15.57 -12.40 -8.02
N VAL A 235 15.08 -11.62 -7.06
CA VAL A 235 13.67 -11.25 -6.97
C VAL A 235 13.48 -10.02 -7.85
N ASN A 236 13.17 -10.24 -9.13
CA ASN A 236 13.11 -9.19 -10.14
C ASN A 236 11.96 -9.44 -11.13
N GLY A 237 11.11 -8.44 -11.34
CA GLY A 237 9.91 -8.52 -12.17
C GLY A 237 8.72 -9.18 -11.46
N THR A 238 8.75 -9.28 -10.13
CA THR A 238 7.66 -9.89 -9.35
C THR A 238 6.56 -8.89 -9.03
N VAL A 239 5.33 -9.38 -8.90
CA VAL A 239 4.19 -8.67 -8.33
C VAL A 239 3.82 -9.43 -7.06
N THR A 240 4.03 -8.85 -5.89
CA THR A 240 3.92 -9.55 -4.60
C THR A 240 2.72 -9.04 -3.82
N GLU A 241 1.74 -9.91 -3.59
CA GLU A 241 0.58 -9.64 -2.75
C GLU A 241 0.92 -9.78 -1.26
N VAL A 242 0.48 -8.79 -0.47
CA VAL A 242 0.62 -8.74 0.99
C VAL A 242 -0.76 -8.58 1.61
N THR A 243 -1.63 -9.57 1.35
CA THR A 243 -3.06 -9.50 1.66
C THR A 243 -3.45 -10.22 2.94
N GLY A 244 -2.56 -11.05 3.50
CA GLY A 244 -2.92 -11.95 4.60
C GLY A 244 -3.86 -13.08 4.17
N GLY A 245 -3.99 -13.33 2.87
CA GLY A 245 -4.86 -14.37 2.30
C GLY A 245 -6.30 -13.93 2.00
N TYR A 246 -6.59 -12.63 2.10
CA TYR A 246 -7.90 -12.06 1.74
C TYR A 246 -7.92 -11.61 0.28
N ASP A 247 -9.01 -11.90 -0.42
CA ASP A 247 -9.31 -11.38 -1.76
C ASP A 247 -10.02 -10.02 -1.62
N ILE A 248 -9.32 -8.93 -1.92
CA ILE A 248 -9.84 -7.57 -1.78
C ILE A 248 -10.87 -7.26 -2.88
N LEU A 249 -10.74 -7.89 -4.05
CA LEU A 249 -11.58 -7.60 -5.21
C LEU A 249 -12.95 -8.26 -5.10
N ALA A 250 -13.04 -9.42 -4.47
CA ALA A 250 -14.31 -10.09 -4.17
C ALA A 250 -15.28 -9.18 -3.39
N TYR A 251 -14.77 -8.28 -2.53
CA TYR A 251 -15.61 -7.33 -1.78
C TYR A 251 -16.30 -6.26 -2.64
N ASP A 252 -15.93 -6.09 -3.91
CA ASP A 252 -16.50 -5.06 -4.81
C ASP A 252 -17.24 -5.64 -6.03
N ASP A 253 -17.39 -6.97 -6.12
CA ASP A 253 -18.10 -7.63 -7.22
C ASP A 253 -19.63 -7.43 -7.17
N GLY A 254 -20.12 -6.86 -6.07
CA GLY A 254 -21.53 -6.56 -5.81
C GLY A 254 -22.39 -7.79 -5.50
N LYS A 255 -21.80 -8.98 -5.33
CA LYS A 255 -22.49 -10.15 -4.77
C LYS A 255 -22.47 -10.13 -3.24
N ASP A 256 -21.47 -9.47 -2.67
CA ASP A 256 -21.39 -9.09 -1.27
C ASP A 256 -21.52 -7.57 -1.14
N VAL A 257 -22.75 -7.06 -1.32
CA VAL A 257 -23.12 -5.76 -0.74
C VAL A 257 -23.19 -5.95 0.77
N LEU A 258 -22.04 -6.16 1.39
CA LEU A 258 -21.85 -5.87 2.79
C LEU A 258 -21.82 -4.35 2.85
N ASP A 259 -22.96 -3.76 3.21
CA ASP A 259 -23.00 -2.36 3.58
C ASP A 259 -21.90 -2.14 4.64
N GLU A 260 -20.92 -1.31 4.33
CA GLU A 260 -19.78 -1.04 5.21
C GLU A 260 -20.24 -0.38 6.52
N ASN A 261 -21.50 0.09 6.57
CA ASN A 261 -22.20 0.58 7.74
C ASN A 261 -23.16 -0.45 8.37
N CYS A 262 -23.19 -1.70 7.87
CA CYS A 262 -24.06 -2.73 8.38
C CYS A 262 -23.64 -3.08 9.81
N GLN A 263 -24.40 -2.55 10.76
CA GLN A 263 -24.30 -2.90 12.16
C GLN A 263 -25.45 -3.84 12.48
N TYR A 264 -25.09 -5.05 12.89
CA TYR A 264 -26.08 -5.99 13.40
C TYR A 264 -26.32 -5.73 14.89
N ARG A 265 -27.52 -5.97 15.35
CA ARG A 265 -27.91 -5.86 16.76
C ARG A 265 -28.13 -7.24 17.33
N VAL A 266 -28.00 -7.37 18.64
CA VAL A 266 -28.42 -8.60 19.34
C VAL A 266 -29.88 -8.89 18.99
N GLY A 267 -30.14 -10.10 18.52
CA GLY A 267 -31.44 -10.55 18.01
C GLY A 267 -31.55 -10.59 16.48
N ASP A 268 -30.67 -9.91 15.74
CA ASP A 268 -30.71 -9.93 14.28
C ASP A 268 -30.42 -11.34 13.76
N THR A 269 -31.18 -11.74 12.73
CA THR A 269 -30.89 -12.95 11.97
C THR A 269 -29.91 -12.58 10.86
N VAL A 270 -28.83 -13.33 10.76
CA VAL A 270 -27.75 -13.10 9.80
C VAL A 270 -27.40 -14.40 9.09
N HIS A 271 -27.01 -14.33 7.83
CA HIS A 271 -26.37 -15.43 7.13
C HIS A 271 -24.87 -15.43 7.46
N VAL A 272 -24.39 -16.50 8.08
CA VAL A 272 -22.98 -16.64 8.46
C VAL A 272 -22.24 -17.28 7.29
N ILE A 273 -21.47 -16.47 6.56
CA ILE A 273 -20.81 -16.87 5.30
C ILE A 273 -19.94 -18.14 5.51
N PRO A 274 -19.08 -18.22 6.55
CA PRO A 274 -18.28 -19.42 6.79
C PRO A 274 -19.08 -20.68 7.14
N TRP A 275 -20.33 -20.52 7.61
CA TRP A 275 -21.18 -21.65 7.95
C TRP A 275 -22.16 -22.01 6.84
N GLY A 276 -22.33 -21.16 5.82
CA GLY A 276 -23.31 -21.34 4.76
C GLY A 276 -24.76 -21.43 5.26
N THR A 277 -25.06 -20.91 6.46
CA THR A 277 -26.39 -21.00 7.10
C THR A 277 -26.70 -19.75 7.91
N THR A 278 -27.96 -19.57 8.27
CA THR A 278 -28.40 -18.51 9.17
C THR A 278 -28.07 -18.79 10.64
N ALA A 279 -27.88 -17.72 11.40
CA ALA A 279 -27.69 -17.69 12.83
C ALA A 279 -28.26 -16.38 13.40
N HIS A 280 -28.33 -16.28 14.73
CA HIS A 280 -28.74 -15.07 15.42
C HIS A 280 -27.55 -14.40 16.08
N VAL A 281 -27.47 -13.08 16.00
CA VAL A 281 -26.51 -12.31 16.79
C VAL A 281 -26.94 -12.37 18.26
N VAL A 282 -26.09 -12.93 19.12
CA VAL A 282 -26.34 -13.06 20.57
C VAL A 282 -25.54 -12.08 21.41
N ASP A 283 -24.47 -11.49 20.86
CA ASP A 283 -23.70 -10.43 21.52
C ASP A 283 -22.96 -9.55 20.49
N VAL A 284 -22.66 -8.30 20.87
CA VAL A 284 -21.90 -7.34 20.06
C VAL A 284 -20.77 -6.77 20.91
N ILE A 285 -19.54 -7.14 20.58
CA ILE A 285 -18.34 -6.79 21.31
C ILE A 285 -17.63 -5.64 20.58
N GLN A 286 -17.53 -4.50 21.27
CA GLN A 286 -16.67 -3.40 20.81
C GLN A 286 -15.21 -3.71 21.13
N VAL A 287 -14.44 -4.05 20.10
CA VAL A 287 -13.00 -4.23 20.23
C VAL A 287 -12.29 -2.90 19.97
N LYS A 288 -11.41 -2.49 20.88
CA LYS A 288 -10.65 -1.24 20.76
C LYS A 288 -9.79 -1.27 19.49
N ASN A 289 -9.96 -0.28 18.61
CA ASN A 289 -9.25 -0.15 17.32
C ASN A 289 -9.55 -1.26 16.28
N ARG A 290 -10.70 -1.94 16.37
CA ARG A 290 -11.20 -2.88 15.34
C ARG A 290 -12.68 -2.62 15.04
N ASN A 291 -13.19 -3.29 14.01
CA ASN A 291 -14.61 -3.36 13.71
C ASN A 291 -15.37 -4.13 14.81
N LEU A 292 -16.68 -3.91 14.92
CA LEU A 292 -17.55 -4.65 15.84
C LEU A 292 -17.42 -6.16 15.60
N MET A 293 -17.32 -6.91 16.70
CA MET A 293 -17.36 -8.37 16.70
C MET A 293 -18.76 -8.82 17.12
N TYR A 294 -19.35 -9.73 16.36
CA TYR A 294 -20.66 -10.28 16.59
C TYR A 294 -20.49 -11.72 17.05
N VAL A 295 -20.98 -12.03 18.23
CA VAL A 295 -21.18 -13.42 18.63
C VAL A 295 -22.48 -13.86 17.98
N VAL A 296 -22.44 -14.90 17.17
CA VAL A 296 -23.63 -15.45 16.51
C VAL A 296 -23.81 -16.91 16.88
N GLN A 297 -25.05 -17.34 16.98
CA GLN A 297 -25.41 -18.67 17.43
C GLN A 297 -26.57 -19.24 16.60
N ASN A 298 -26.46 -20.52 16.25
CA ASN A 298 -27.59 -21.33 15.79
C ASN A 298 -27.70 -22.59 16.68
N ARG A 299 -28.59 -23.53 16.32
CA ARG A 299 -28.82 -24.75 17.12
C ARG A 299 -27.62 -25.68 17.23
N LEU A 300 -26.66 -25.57 16.31
CA LEU A 300 -25.54 -26.50 16.18
C LEU A 300 -24.24 -25.91 16.73
N GLN A 301 -24.08 -24.58 16.69
CA GLN A 301 -22.81 -23.94 16.98
C GLN A 301 -22.94 -22.45 17.34
N GLN A 302 -21.91 -21.95 18.02
CA GLN A 302 -21.70 -20.54 18.31
C GLN A 302 -20.31 -20.13 17.82
N GLY A 303 -20.20 -18.93 17.27
CA GLY A 303 -18.93 -18.39 16.77
C GLY A 303 -18.89 -16.88 16.86
N GLN A 304 -17.70 -16.32 16.68
CA GLN A 304 -17.48 -14.88 16.67
C GLN A 304 -17.07 -14.45 15.26
N PHE A 305 -17.73 -13.41 14.75
CA PHE A 305 -17.58 -12.96 13.37
C PHE A 305 -17.53 -11.45 13.31
N THR A 306 -16.82 -10.91 12.34
CA THR A 306 -16.93 -9.49 11.99
C THR A 306 -18.16 -9.26 11.12
N ALA A 307 -18.59 -8.01 10.95
CA ALA A 307 -19.65 -7.67 9.99
C ALA A 307 -19.36 -8.23 8.58
N TYR A 308 -18.08 -8.37 8.20
CA TYR A 308 -17.65 -8.88 6.91
C TYR A 308 -17.93 -10.36 6.67
N GLN A 309 -18.24 -11.11 7.73
CA GLN A 309 -18.51 -12.55 7.65
C GLN A 309 -20.01 -12.85 7.80
N LEU A 310 -20.83 -11.80 7.85
CA LEU A 310 -22.27 -11.85 8.08
C LEU A 310 -22.99 -11.07 6.99
N ALA A 311 -24.00 -11.66 6.37
CA ALA A 311 -24.88 -10.98 5.42
C ALA A 311 -26.33 -10.93 5.95
N HIS A 312 -27.14 -10.00 5.44
CA HIS A 312 -28.58 -10.10 5.65
C HIS A 312 -29.11 -11.41 5.05
N PRO A 313 -30.07 -12.08 5.71
CA PRO A 313 -30.71 -13.27 5.15
C PRO A 313 -31.32 -12.88 3.81
N ARG A 314 -30.96 -13.60 2.74
CA ARG A 314 -31.68 -13.45 1.46
C ARG A 314 -33.09 -13.97 1.70
N GLY A 315 -34.11 -13.17 1.36
CA GLY A 315 -35.50 -13.59 1.43
C GLY A 315 -35.65 -14.93 0.69
N GLU A 316 -36.22 -15.91 1.38
CA GLU A 316 -36.56 -17.22 0.81
C GLU A 316 -37.56 -17.10 -0.33
#